data_AF-A0A5E7RG42-F1
#
_entry.id   AF-A0A5E7RG42-F1
#
_cell.length_a   1.000
_cell.length_b   1.000
_cell.length_c   1.000
_cell.angle_alpha   90.00
_cell.angle_beta   90.00
_cell.angle_gamma   90.00
#
_symmetry.space_group_name_H-M   'P 1'
#
loop_
_entity.id
_entity.type
_entity.pdbx_description
1 polymer ?
#
loop_
_entity_poly.entity_id
_entity_poly.type
_entity_poly.pdbx_seq_one_letter_code
_entity_poly.pdbx_strand_id
1 'polypeptide(L)'
;MAEAVCDFAHRWTIYVSVQCRDQHGHRYTKSVEVAPQGNYLAAHLEDVIEDTYKALVAESNPNHRVASGWIAIPAELSLTEEQAARVFDAVGVWTQQGAA
;
A
#
# COMPACT_ATOMS: atom_id res chain seq x y z
N MET A 1 -15.09 -15.79 8.72
CA MET A 1 -14.48 -15.16 9.92
C MET A 1 -13.71 -13.94 9.45
N ALA A 2 -14.42 -12.82 9.28
CA ALA A 2 -13.87 -11.51 8.94
C ALA A 2 -14.61 -10.39 9.71
N GLU A 3 -15.35 -10.76 10.77
CA GLU A 3 -16.23 -9.88 11.56
C GLU A 3 -15.64 -9.62 12.95
N ALA A 4 -14.38 -9.19 13.03
CA ALA A 4 -13.83 -8.74 14.30
C ALA A 4 -12.79 -7.62 14.13
N VAL A 5 -11.89 -7.72 13.15
CA VAL A 5 -10.83 -6.71 12.96
C VAL A 5 -11.37 -5.38 12.42
N CYS A 6 -12.43 -5.39 11.61
CA CYS A 6 -13.00 -4.15 11.08
C CYS A 6 -13.99 -3.48 12.05
N ASP A 7 -14.51 -4.23 13.02
CA ASP A 7 -15.58 -3.82 13.93
C ASP A 7 -15.08 -3.19 15.23
N PHE A 8 -13.78 -3.37 15.54
CA PHE A 8 -13.13 -2.76 16.70
C PHE A 8 -12.09 -1.73 16.29
N ALA A 9 -11.92 -0.73 17.15
CA ALA A 9 -10.92 0.30 16.93
C ALA A 9 -9.53 -0.25 17.30
N HIS A 10 -8.60 -0.21 16.34
CA HIS A 10 -7.22 -0.67 16.49
C HIS A 10 -6.25 0.47 16.24
N ARG A 11 -5.01 0.32 16.72
CA ARG A 11 -3.89 1.06 16.14
C ARG A 11 -3.57 0.46 14.79
N TRP A 12 -3.19 1.30 13.84
CA TRP A 12 -2.95 0.87 12.47
C TRP A 12 -1.58 1.29 11.98
N THR A 13 -0.97 0.40 11.20
CA THR A 13 0.14 0.72 10.31
C THR A 13 -0.33 0.49 8.88
N ILE A 14 -0.22 1.52 8.05
CA ILE A 14 -0.62 1.51 6.64
C ILE A 14 0.65 1.66 5.81
N TYR A 15 0.96 0.64 5.01
CA TYR A 15 2.07 0.68 4.06
C TYR A 15 1.51 0.90 2.65
N VAL A 16 1.81 2.04 2.04
CA VAL A 16 1.37 2.38 0.68
C VAL A 16 2.55 2.28 -0.28
N SER A 17 2.33 1.67 -1.44
CA SER A 17 3.41 1.37 -2.38
C SER A 17 2.98 1.53 -3.83
N VAL A 18 3.89 2.08 -4.65
CA VAL A 18 3.78 2.15 -6.11
C VAL A 18 4.94 1.34 -6.71
N GLN A 19 4.57 0.33 -7.48
CA GLN A 19 5.50 -0.54 -8.18
C GLN A 19 5.81 0.09 -9.53
N CYS A 20 7.09 0.34 -9.77
CA CYS A 20 7.57 0.99 -10.97
C CYS A 20 8.53 0.09 -11.75
N ARG A 21 8.59 0.32 -13.05
CA ARG A 21 9.58 -0.26 -13.95
C ARG A 21 10.14 0.87 -14.82
N ASP A 22 11.45 1.06 -14.75
CA ASP A 22 12.11 2.08 -15.56
C ASP A 22 12.14 1.72 -17.06
N GLN A 23 12.64 2.64 -17.87
CA GLN A 23 12.81 2.47 -19.32
C GLN A 23 13.79 1.33 -19.71
N HIS A 24 14.64 0.87 -18.78
CA HIS A 24 15.56 -0.26 -18.98
C HIS A 24 14.97 -1.60 -18.50
N GLY A 25 13.74 -1.58 -17.98
CA GLY A 25 13.08 -2.76 -17.43
C GLY A 25 13.41 -3.06 -15.97
N HIS A 26 14.20 -2.22 -15.29
CA HIS A 26 14.53 -2.38 -13.89
C HIS A 26 13.32 -2.06 -13.01
N ARG A 27 12.99 -2.99 -12.11
CA ARG A 27 11.89 -2.86 -11.16
C ARG A 27 12.38 -2.11 -9.93
N TYR A 28 11.62 -1.12 -9.51
CA TYR A 28 11.86 -0.41 -8.26
C TYR A 28 10.52 -0.07 -7.60
N THR A 29 10.58 0.18 -6.30
CA THR A 29 9.41 0.48 -5.49
C THR A 29 9.55 1.88 -4.91
N LYS A 30 8.44 2.64 -4.90
CA LYS A 30 8.28 3.81 -4.05
C LYS A 30 7.27 3.46 -2.97
N SER A 31 7.55 3.78 -1.72
CA SER A 31 6.66 3.45 -0.61
C SER A 31 6.70 4.49 0.49
N VAL A 32 5.60 4.57 1.24
CA VAL A 32 5.51 5.33 2.47
C VAL A 32 4.73 4.51 3.49
N GLU A 33 5.09 4.66 4.76
CA GLU A 33 4.37 4.09 5.88
C GLU A 33 3.68 5.21 6.66
N VAL A 34 2.42 4.99 7.02
CA VAL A 34 1.61 5.91 7.82
C VAL A 34 1.08 5.17 9.03
N ALA A 35 1.31 5.72 10.21
CA ALA A 35 0.81 5.19 11.48
C ALA A 35 -0.02 6.27 12.19
N PRO A 36 -1.36 6.31 11.99
CA PRO A 36 -2.24 7.25 12.67
C PRO A 36 -2.12 7.13 14.19
N GLN A 37 -2.09 8.27 14.88
CA GLN A 37 -1.98 8.30 16.34
C GLN A 37 -3.36 8.03 16.98
N GLY A 38 -3.60 6.80 17.43
CA GLY A 38 -4.82 6.44 18.15
C GLY A 38 -5.46 5.13 17.67
N ASN A 39 -6.64 4.84 18.19
CA ASN A 39 -7.43 3.67 17.78
C ASN A 39 -8.51 4.11 16.79
N TYR A 40 -8.54 3.48 15.62
CA TYR A 40 -9.48 3.78 14.53
C TYR A 40 -10.19 2.52 14.07
N LEU A 41 -11.46 2.65 13.66
CA LEU A 41 -12.13 1.63 12.88
C LEU A 41 -11.52 1.61 11.47
N ALA A 42 -11.55 0.45 10.80
CA ALA A 42 -11.06 0.33 9.43
C ALA A 42 -11.76 1.32 8.48
N ALA A 43 -13.07 1.56 8.67
CA ALA A 43 -13.86 2.53 7.89
C ALA A 43 -13.39 3.99 8.01
N HIS A 44 -12.63 4.33 9.06
CA HIS A 44 -12.10 5.69 9.25
C HIS A 44 -10.72 5.87 8.60
N LEU A 45 -10.15 4.82 8.00
CA LEU A 45 -8.83 4.89 7.36
C LEU A 45 -8.90 5.27 5.89
N GLU A 46 -10.10 5.31 5.29
CA GLU A 46 -10.27 5.54 3.86
C GLU A 46 -9.61 6.85 3.41
N ASP A 47 -9.89 7.96 4.10
CA ASP A 47 -9.34 9.28 3.78
C ASP A 47 -7.80 9.29 3.85
N VAL A 48 -7.22 8.73 4.92
CA VAL A 48 -5.75 8.73 5.10
C VAL A 48 -5.06 7.83 4.07
N ILE A 49 -5.66 6.69 3.72
CA ILE A 49 -5.14 5.81 2.68
C ILE A 49 -5.23 6.52 1.33
N GLU A 50 -6.37 7.12 1.01
CA GLU A 50 -6.61 7.76 -0.28
C GLU A 50 -5.68 8.96 -0.51
N ASP A 51 -5.53 9.84 0.48
CA ASP A 51 -4.64 10.99 0.40
C ASP A 51 -3.18 10.58 0.24
N THR A 52 -2.73 9.62 1.05
CA THR A 52 -1.36 9.08 0.99
C THR A 52 -1.10 8.41 -0.36
N TYR A 53 -2.07 7.62 -0.85
CA TYR A 53 -2.00 6.97 -2.14
C TYR A 53 -1.89 7.98 -3.28
N LYS A 54 -2.78 8.98 -3.32
CA LYS A 54 -2.76 10.02 -4.36
C LYS A 54 -1.45 10.79 -4.36
N ALA A 55 -0.93 11.16 -3.18
CA ALA A 55 0.35 11.85 -3.05
C ALA A 55 1.50 10.98 -3.62
N LEU A 56 1.61 9.73 -3.19
CA LEU A 56 2.69 8.83 -3.65
C LEU A 56 2.61 8.53 -5.15
N VAL A 57 1.39 8.38 -5.68
CA VAL A 57 1.11 8.20 -7.11
C VAL A 57 1.50 9.45 -7.91
N ALA A 58 1.23 10.66 -7.39
CA ALA A 58 1.61 11.92 -8.02
C ALA A 58 3.13 12.14 -8.03
N GLU A 59 3.84 11.72 -6.98
CA GLU A 59 5.30 11.77 -6.90
C GLU A 59 6.00 10.70 -7.75
N SER A 60 5.27 9.67 -8.19
CA SER A 60 5.80 8.59 -9.01
C SER A 60 5.84 8.99 -10.48
N ASN A 61 6.88 8.56 -11.20
CA ASN A 61 6.96 8.81 -12.64
C ASN A 61 5.81 8.07 -13.35
N PRO A 62 4.89 8.77 -14.02
CA PRO A 62 3.71 8.15 -14.62
C PRO A 62 4.05 7.14 -15.72
N ASN A 63 5.19 7.32 -16.40
CA ASN A 63 5.65 6.40 -17.45
C ASN A 63 6.28 5.12 -16.89
N HIS A 64 6.67 5.12 -15.62
CA HIS A 64 7.28 3.96 -14.97
C HIS A 64 6.28 3.15 -14.14
N ARG A 65 5.14 3.75 -13.76
CA ARG A 65 4.16 3.09 -12.89
C ARG A 65 3.58 1.85 -13.56
N VAL A 66 3.65 0.72 -12.85
CA VAL A 66 3.08 -0.56 -13.27
C VAL A 66 1.81 -0.85 -12.49
N ALA A 67 1.87 -0.69 -11.17
CA ALA A 67 0.77 -0.94 -10.24
C ALA A 67 0.96 -0.14 -8.96
N SER A 68 -0.06 -0.12 -8.12
CA SER A 68 -0.02 0.52 -6.82
C SER A 68 -1.04 -0.13 -5.88
N GLY A 69 -0.75 -0.09 -4.59
CA GLY A 69 -1.62 -0.68 -3.57
C GLY A 69 -1.17 -0.35 -2.16
N TRP A 70 -1.89 -0.88 -1.18
CA TRP A 70 -1.60 -0.68 0.23
C TRP A 70 -1.79 -1.96 1.03
N ILE A 71 -1.15 -2.01 2.20
CA ILE A 71 -1.31 -3.04 3.23
C ILE A 71 -1.71 -2.32 4.50
N ALA A 72 -2.88 -2.66 5.07
CA ALA A 72 -3.35 -2.12 6.33
C ALA A 72 -3.25 -3.19 7.42
N ILE A 73 -2.45 -2.93 8.45
CA ILE A 73 -2.19 -3.84 9.57
C ILE A 73 -2.87 -3.27 10.82
N PRO A 74 -3.79 -4.00 11.48
CA PRO A 74 -4.45 -3.56 12.72
C PRO A 74 -3.53 -3.74 13.96
N ALA A 75 -2.26 -3.36 13.83
CA ALA A 75 -1.26 -3.37 14.88
C ALA A 75 -0.15 -2.36 14.57
N GLU A 76 0.59 -1.94 15.61
CA GLU A 76 1.79 -1.13 15.47
C GLU A 76 2.97 -1.99 15.00
N LEU A 77 2.96 -2.33 13.71
CA LEU A 77 3.96 -3.18 13.09
C LEU A 77 4.38 -2.58 11.75
N SER A 78 5.61 -2.11 11.68
CA SER A 78 6.22 -1.67 10.43
C SER A 78 6.65 -2.86 9.57
N LEU A 79 6.56 -2.70 8.26
CA LEU A 79 7.04 -3.67 7.29
C LEU A 79 8.37 -3.22 6.69
N THR A 80 9.32 -4.14 6.52
CA THR A 80 10.45 -3.88 5.62
C THR A 80 9.98 -3.89 4.17
N GLU A 81 10.73 -3.24 3.28
CA GLU A 81 10.42 -3.22 1.86
C GLU A 81 10.36 -4.64 1.28
N GLU A 82 11.23 -5.55 1.73
CA GLU A 82 11.23 -6.95 1.27
C GLU A 82 10.01 -7.72 1.76
N GLN A 83 9.53 -7.45 2.97
CA GLN A 83 8.31 -8.08 3.49
C GLN A 83 7.09 -7.61 2.72
N ALA A 84 6.97 -6.29 2.49
CA ALA A 84 5.90 -5.72 1.70
C ALA A 84 5.95 -6.21 0.25
N ALA A 85 7.14 -6.27 -0.36
CA ALA A 85 7.34 -6.78 -1.72
C ALA A 85 6.82 -8.22 -1.86
N ARG A 86 7.08 -9.10 -0.88
CA ARG A 86 6.55 -10.48 -0.89
C ARG A 86 5.03 -10.51 -0.89
N VAL A 87 4.37 -9.63 -0.13
CA VAL A 87 2.91 -9.54 -0.10
C VAL A 87 2.38 -9.07 -1.46
N PHE A 88 2.96 -8.00 -2.01
CA PHE A 88 2.56 -7.48 -3.32
C PHE A 88 2.82 -8.47 -4.48
N ASP A 89 3.95 -9.17 -4.45
CA ASP A 89 4.27 -10.22 -5.42
C ASP A 89 3.26 -11.36 -5.34
N ALA A 90 2.86 -11.79 -4.14
CA ALA A 90 1.88 -12.86 -3.95
C ALA A 90 0.49 -12.50 -4.50
N VAL A 91 0.11 -11.22 -4.49
CA VAL A 91 -1.14 -10.74 -5.10
C VAL A 91 -1.01 -10.37 -6.59
N GLY A 92 0.14 -10.67 -7.20
CA GLY A 92 0.33 -10.55 -8.64
C GLY A 92 0.58 -9.13 -9.13
N VAL A 93 1.19 -8.26 -8.31
CA VAL A 93 1.38 -6.83 -8.63
C VAL A 93 2.15 -6.56 -9.93
N TRP A 94 3.02 -7.47 -10.35
CA TRP A 94 3.77 -7.38 -11.61
C TRP A 94 3.11 -8.07 -12.80
N THR A 95 1.97 -8.74 -12.57
CA THR A 95 1.25 -9.52 -13.57
C THR A 95 -0.03 -8.84 -14.06
N GLN A 96 -0.36 -7.64 -13.56
CA GLN A 96 -1.46 -6.84 -14.09
C GLN A 96 -1.18 -6.46 -15.55
N GLN A 97 -1.63 -7.32 -16.46
CA GLN A 97 -1.86 -6.97 -17.86
C GLN A 97 -3.03 -5.99 -17.85
N GLY A 98 -2.82 -4.79 -18.41
CA GLY A 98 -3.80 -3.71 -18.38
C GLY A 98 -5.21 -4.20 -18.72
N ALA A 99 -6.18 -3.80 -17.91
CA ALA A 99 -7.55 -3.78 -18.37
C ALA A 99 -7.58 -2.86 -19.60
N ALA A 100 -7.78 -3.47 -20.77
CA ALA A 100 -7.93 -2.79 -22.05
C ALA A 100 -9.25 -2.01 -22.13
#